data_AF-A0A897NAL7-F1
#
_entry.id   AF-A0A897NAL7-F1
#
_cell.length_a   1.000
_cell.length_b   1.000
_cell.length_c   1.000
_cell.angle_alpha   90.00
_cell.angle_beta   90.00
_cell.angle_gamma   90.00
#
_symmetry.space_group_name_H-M   'P 1'
#
loop_
_entity.id
_entity.type
_entity.pdbx_description
1 polymer ?
#
loop_
_entity_poly.entity_id
_entity_poly.type
_entity_poly.pdbx_seq_one_letter_code
_entity_poly.pdbx_strand_id
1 'polypeptide(L)'
;MTTSRRIETLPDRIAGTGTDFSEKSREGTMTERGISRRAFAKAAVAIGGASALAACLDRGGSEPIPSGPDDLSTLPSRQHAWNESLPTDDHGNVRTPYHHLLLYYDYDAETTDAGDATTPTEGDRETVENALRSLERAYEHSSDGLVFTIGYSRRYFDRYDDSLPESVDLPRPEPLAPFEDPEPDELDAIVHLASDRPEALLEAEEALRGNRETANDSEMRAALSDVLTFRERRTGFIGDGMPAERDDVDGVPEGSVPDDAPMYMGFKSGFRANQATEDRVTIQSGPFEGGTTQHVSKINLHLDQWYEQDSRSQRVSKMFCPAHAAEDRVEGAGHNLGAASGASACPAHADSARESGVVGHAQKNAAAREDGSPIMLRRDFDSTDDDRAGLHFLALQRDISDFVETREAMNGADAAEESGAVGTRLNNGILEYMTVRRRGNYLLPPRPKRALPRPR
;
A
#
# COMPACT_ATOMS: atom_id res chain seq x y z
N MET A 1 -47.59 75.17 30.42
CA MET A 1 -46.81 75.83 29.37
C MET A 1 -46.52 74.77 28.30
N THR A 2 -47.26 74.54 27.20
CA THR A 2 -48.39 75.22 26.50
C THR A 2 -48.01 75.83 25.13
N THR A 3 -47.93 74.97 24.09
CA THR A 3 -47.93 75.16 22.60
C THR A 3 -48.03 73.74 21.95
N SER A 4 -48.65 73.38 20.81
CA SER A 4 -49.47 74.02 19.74
C SER A 4 -48.74 74.96 18.76
N ARG A 5 -48.78 74.85 17.41
CA ARG A 5 -49.39 73.91 16.39
C ARG A 5 -48.40 73.77 15.19
N ARG A 6 -48.64 73.23 13.96
CA ARG A 6 -49.75 72.73 13.10
C ARG A 6 -49.10 71.70 12.11
N ILE A 7 -49.60 70.49 11.79
CA ILE A 7 -50.65 70.04 10.81
C ILE A 7 -50.54 70.65 9.38
N GLU A 8 -50.87 69.83 8.35
CA GLU A 8 -51.10 70.11 6.90
C GLU A 8 -49.88 70.03 5.93
N THR A 9 -49.93 69.40 4.74
CA THR A 9 -50.80 68.32 4.18
C THR A 9 -50.13 67.68 2.93
N LEU A 10 -50.49 66.44 2.56
CA LEU A 10 -50.17 65.80 1.26
C LEU A 10 -51.22 66.19 0.17
N PRO A 11 -50.96 65.92 -1.14
CA PRO A 11 -51.56 64.71 -1.77
C PRO A 11 -50.79 64.03 -2.93
N ASP A 12 -51.06 62.72 -3.10
CA ASP A 12 -51.19 61.87 -4.31
C ASP A 12 -50.25 62.02 -5.53
N ARG A 13 -49.71 60.93 -6.12
CA ARG A 13 -50.41 59.84 -6.83
C ARG A 13 -49.58 58.53 -6.89
N ILE A 14 -50.11 57.35 -6.55
CA ILE A 14 -50.95 56.41 -7.36
C ILE A 14 -50.20 55.71 -8.52
N ALA A 15 -49.74 54.47 -8.27
CA ALA A 15 -49.78 53.26 -9.12
C ALA A 15 -48.90 52.14 -8.46
N GLY A 16 -49.31 50.88 -8.30
CA GLY A 16 -50.59 50.23 -8.61
C GLY A 16 -50.79 48.90 -7.84
N THR A 17 -51.95 48.28 -8.03
CA THR A 17 -52.41 46.99 -7.44
C THR A 17 -51.60 45.78 -7.91
N GLY A 18 -51.53 44.64 -7.19
CA GLY A 18 -52.14 44.26 -5.90
C GLY A 18 -52.19 42.72 -5.74
N THR A 19 -52.88 42.19 -4.70
CA THR A 19 -53.28 40.77 -4.46
C THR A 19 -52.18 39.69 -4.37
N ASP A 20 -52.28 38.62 -3.56
CA ASP A 20 -53.09 38.31 -2.36
C ASP A 20 -52.40 37.14 -1.58
N PHE A 21 -52.88 36.78 -0.40
CA PHE A 21 -52.34 35.67 0.42
C PHE A 21 -52.61 34.28 -0.17
N SER A 22 -51.60 33.41 -0.13
CA SER A 22 -51.78 31.95 -0.18
C SER A 22 -50.62 31.24 0.51
N GLU A 23 -50.92 30.34 1.45
CA GLU A 23 -49.91 29.43 2.01
C GLU A 23 -49.51 28.38 0.97
N LYS A 24 -48.20 28.12 0.83
CA LYS A 24 -47.73 26.84 0.29
C LYS A 24 -46.36 26.47 0.83
N SER A 25 -46.33 25.27 1.41
CA SER A 25 -45.19 24.37 1.60
C SER A 25 -43.88 24.80 0.94
N ARG A 26 -42.91 25.26 1.75
CA ARG A 26 -41.50 25.08 1.42
C ARG A 26 -41.11 23.63 1.75
N GLU A 27 -41.20 22.76 0.75
CA GLU A 27 -40.37 21.56 0.75
C GLU A 27 -38.91 22.00 0.72
N GLY A 28 -38.25 21.96 1.89
CA GLY A 28 -36.80 22.05 1.95
C GLY A 28 -36.25 20.73 1.43
N THR A 29 -35.65 20.75 0.24
CA THR A 29 -35.05 19.55 -0.36
C THR A 29 -34.03 18.96 0.60
N MET A 30 -34.35 17.83 1.23
CA MET A 30 -33.33 17.03 1.91
C MET A 30 -32.43 16.44 0.83
N THR A 31 -31.31 17.11 0.58
CA THR A 31 -30.15 16.47 -0.05
C THR A 31 -29.69 15.38 0.91
N GLU A 32 -30.05 14.12 0.61
CA GLU A 32 -29.47 12.97 1.30
C GLU A 32 -27.94 13.09 1.21
N ARG A 33 -27.27 13.21 2.36
CA ARG A 33 -25.81 13.11 2.44
C ARG A 33 -25.39 11.65 2.31
N GLY A 34 -25.68 11.07 1.15
CA GLY A 34 -25.24 9.73 0.78
C GLY A 34 -23.71 9.70 0.68
N ILE A 35 -23.09 8.71 1.32
CA ILE A 35 -21.67 8.41 1.14
C ILE A 35 -21.44 8.07 -0.34
N SER A 36 -20.39 8.62 -0.96
CA SER A 36 -20.09 8.33 -2.37
C SER A 36 -19.78 6.83 -2.56
N ARG A 37 -20.03 6.27 -3.75
CA ARG A 37 -19.73 4.85 -4.01
C ARG A 37 -18.27 4.49 -3.70
N ARG A 38 -17.34 5.39 -4.07
CA ARG A 38 -15.90 5.27 -3.77
C ARG A 38 -15.65 5.26 -2.26
N ALA A 39 -16.14 6.26 -1.52
CA ALA A 39 -15.93 6.34 -0.07
C ALA A 39 -16.57 5.15 0.68
N PHE A 40 -17.74 4.69 0.22
CA PHE A 40 -18.37 3.50 0.79
C PHE A 40 -17.54 2.23 0.55
N ALA A 41 -17.10 2.00 -0.69
CA ALA A 41 -16.33 0.81 -1.03
C ALA A 41 -14.93 0.79 -0.37
N LYS A 42 -14.33 1.97 -0.16
CA LYS A 42 -13.13 2.15 0.69
C LYS A 42 -13.37 1.68 2.13
N ALA A 43 -14.45 2.12 2.76
CA ALA A 43 -14.80 1.70 4.12
C ALA A 43 -15.14 0.21 4.21
N ALA A 44 -15.79 -0.36 3.18
CA ALA A 44 -16.07 -1.78 3.10
C ALA A 44 -14.80 -2.65 3.04
N VAL A 45 -13.76 -2.24 2.30
CA VAL A 45 -12.45 -2.94 2.29
C VAL A 45 -11.79 -2.90 3.67
N ALA A 46 -11.85 -1.76 4.37
CA ALA A 46 -11.34 -1.65 5.74
C ALA A 46 -12.06 -2.61 6.71
N ILE A 47 -13.40 -2.63 6.69
CA ILE A 47 -14.22 -3.48 7.57
C ILE A 47 -14.06 -4.97 7.26
N GLY A 48 -14.09 -5.35 5.97
CA GLY A 48 -13.97 -6.75 5.54
C GLY A 48 -15.20 -7.63 5.81
N GLY A 49 -15.10 -8.90 5.40
CA GLY A 49 -16.12 -9.92 5.63
C GLY A 49 -17.35 -9.85 4.73
N ALA A 50 -18.14 -10.93 4.72
CA ALA A 50 -19.35 -11.08 3.92
C ALA A 50 -20.34 -9.90 3.99
N SER A 51 -20.49 -9.23 5.14
CA SER A 51 -21.37 -8.06 5.30
C SER A 51 -20.89 -6.83 4.51
N ALA A 52 -19.57 -6.60 4.47
CA ALA A 52 -18.98 -5.53 3.68
C ALA A 52 -19.02 -5.86 2.18
N LEU A 53 -18.75 -7.12 1.82
CA LEU A 53 -18.89 -7.62 0.45
C LEU A 53 -20.31 -7.44 -0.09
N ALA A 54 -21.33 -7.91 0.64
CA ALA A 54 -22.74 -7.77 0.23
C ALA A 54 -23.13 -6.30 -0.02
N ALA A 55 -22.74 -5.40 0.88
CA ALA A 55 -23.02 -3.98 0.74
C ALA A 55 -22.20 -3.28 -0.37
N CYS A 56 -21.04 -3.83 -0.76
CA CYS A 56 -20.32 -3.43 -1.97
C CYS A 56 -21.06 -3.88 -3.23
N LEU A 57 -21.49 -5.15 -3.31
CA LEU A 57 -22.22 -5.71 -4.44
C LEU A 57 -23.54 -4.96 -4.69
N ASP A 58 -24.33 -4.70 -3.63
CA ASP A 58 -25.56 -3.89 -3.68
C ASP A 58 -25.35 -2.44 -4.19
N ARG A 59 -24.10 -1.95 -4.22
CA ARG A 59 -23.72 -0.59 -4.65
C ARG A 59 -22.77 -0.57 -5.87
N GLY A 60 -22.47 -1.73 -6.44
CA GLY A 60 -21.40 -1.96 -7.40
C GLY A 60 -21.54 -1.21 -8.73
N GLY A 61 -20.47 -1.23 -9.52
CA GLY A 61 -20.48 -0.74 -10.90
C GLY A 61 -21.46 -1.52 -11.79
N SER A 62 -21.93 -0.90 -12.87
CA SER A 62 -22.73 -1.59 -13.89
C SER A 62 -21.88 -2.41 -14.88
N GLU A 63 -20.56 -2.42 -14.69
CA GLU A 63 -19.58 -3.10 -15.53
C GLU A 63 -18.95 -4.24 -14.72
N PRO A 64 -19.00 -5.49 -15.23
CA PRO A 64 -18.48 -6.65 -14.52
C PRO A 64 -16.97 -6.55 -14.30
N ILE A 65 -16.45 -7.36 -13.38
CA ILE A 65 -15.01 -7.52 -13.18
C ILE A 65 -14.49 -8.40 -14.32
N PRO A 66 -13.40 -8.03 -15.04
CA PRO A 66 -12.89 -8.84 -16.15
C PRO A 66 -12.40 -10.21 -15.66
N SER A 67 -12.76 -11.27 -16.39
CA SER A 67 -12.48 -12.66 -16.03
C SER A 67 -11.10 -13.14 -16.51
N GLY A 68 -10.57 -14.17 -15.87
CA GLY A 68 -9.25 -14.74 -16.17
C GLY A 68 -9.22 -15.64 -17.41
N PRO A 69 -8.03 -15.98 -17.93
CA PRO A 69 -7.88 -16.82 -19.11
C PRO A 69 -8.18 -18.30 -18.83
N ASP A 70 -8.81 -18.99 -19.78
CA ASP A 70 -9.00 -20.44 -19.72
C ASP A 70 -7.68 -21.22 -19.73
N ASP A 71 -6.70 -20.73 -20.50
CA ASP A 71 -5.35 -21.27 -20.55
C ASP A 71 -4.43 -20.51 -19.59
N LEU A 72 -4.32 -21.01 -18.36
CA LEU A 72 -3.44 -20.44 -17.35
C LEU A 72 -1.95 -20.52 -17.71
N SER A 73 -1.55 -21.17 -18.81
CA SER A 73 -0.15 -21.13 -19.26
C SER A 73 0.26 -19.77 -19.84
N THR A 74 -0.70 -18.92 -20.25
CA THR A 74 -0.44 -17.57 -20.75
C THR A 74 -0.02 -16.58 -19.67
N LEU A 75 -0.24 -16.90 -18.38
CA LEU A 75 0.13 -16.03 -17.26
C LEU A 75 1.65 -16.06 -16.98
N PRO A 76 2.24 -14.96 -16.46
CA PRO A 76 3.67 -14.90 -16.14
C PRO A 76 4.14 -16.00 -15.19
N SER A 77 5.26 -16.66 -15.48
CA SER A 77 5.85 -17.72 -14.63
C SER A 77 6.34 -17.21 -13.27
N ARG A 78 6.42 -15.89 -13.10
CA ARG A 78 6.86 -15.18 -11.90
C ARG A 78 5.63 -14.54 -11.24
N GLN A 79 5.36 -14.86 -9.98
CA GLN A 79 4.17 -14.32 -9.28
C GLN A 79 4.19 -12.79 -9.17
N HIS A 80 5.38 -12.21 -9.07
CA HIS A 80 5.59 -10.77 -8.85
C HIS A 80 5.65 -9.93 -10.13
N ALA A 81 5.52 -10.55 -11.32
CA ALA A 81 5.59 -9.86 -12.61
C ALA A 81 4.23 -9.28 -13.00
N TRP A 82 3.90 -8.11 -12.45
CA TRP A 82 2.63 -7.40 -12.68
C TRP A 82 2.79 -6.23 -13.65
N ASN A 83 4.00 -5.68 -13.81
CA ASN A 83 4.20 -4.38 -14.47
C ASN A 83 3.85 -4.37 -15.97
N GLU A 84 3.76 -5.54 -16.62
CA GLU A 84 3.34 -5.67 -18.03
C GLU A 84 1.81 -5.58 -18.22
N SER A 85 1.01 -5.84 -17.17
CA SER A 85 -0.46 -5.80 -17.22
C SER A 85 -1.08 -4.67 -16.39
N LEU A 86 -0.26 -3.91 -15.65
CA LEU A 86 -0.68 -2.71 -14.94
C LEU A 86 -0.64 -1.46 -15.84
N PRO A 87 -1.59 -0.53 -15.71
CA PRO A 87 -1.59 0.71 -16.47
C PRO A 87 -0.42 1.63 -16.07
N THR A 88 -0.05 2.56 -16.96
CA THR A 88 1.00 3.56 -16.71
C THR A 88 0.48 5.00 -16.81
N ASP A 89 1.15 5.95 -16.15
CA ASP A 89 0.90 7.39 -16.31
C ASP A 89 1.59 7.96 -17.57
N ASP A 90 1.35 9.25 -17.88
CA ASP A 90 1.91 9.96 -19.05
C ASP A 90 3.46 9.99 -19.08
N HIS A 91 4.12 9.66 -17.97
CA HIS A 91 5.58 9.57 -17.87
C HIS A 91 6.08 8.11 -17.94
N GLY A 92 5.17 7.14 -18.03
CA GLY A 92 5.42 5.71 -18.04
C GLY A 92 5.73 5.13 -16.66
N ASN A 93 5.30 5.76 -15.56
CA ASN A 93 5.34 5.15 -14.24
C ASN A 93 4.21 4.12 -14.12
N VAL A 94 4.49 2.94 -13.58
CA VAL A 94 3.46 1.90 -13.35
C VAL A 94 2.53 2.36 -12.22
N ARG A 95 1.22 2.35 -12.48
CA ARG A 95 0.19 2.57 -11.46
C ARG A 95 -0.10 1.23 -10.77
N THR A 96 0.24 1.12 -9.49
CA THR A 96 -0.22 0.02 -8.64
C THR A 96 -1.74 0.08 -8.47
N PRO A 97 -2.44 -1.05 -8.27
CA PRO A 97 -3.87 -1.03 -8.03
C PRO A 97 -4.24 -0.21 -6.78
N TYR A 98 -5.39 0.45 -6.80
CA TYR A 98 -5.81 1.42 -5.77
C TYR A 98 -6.00 0.82 -4.37
N HIS A 99 -6.30 -0.48 -4.27
CA HIS A 99 -6.60 -1.17 -3.03
C HIS A 99 -5.73 -2.42 -2.85
N HIS A 100 -5.33 -2.68 -1.61
CA HIS A 100 -4.46 -3.79 -1.22
C HIS A 100 -4.98 -4.51 0.03
N LEU A 101 -4.69 -5.80 0.10
CA LEU A 101 -5.02 -6.67 1.22
C LEU A 101 -3.89 -7.67 1.46
N LEU A 102 -3.42 -7.78 2.70
CA LEU A 102 -2.46 -8.79 3.14
C LEU A 102 -3.18 -9.76 4.08
N LEU A 103 -3.21 -11.04 3.71
CA LEU A 103 -3.81 -12.12 4.49
C LEU A 103 -2.69 -13.05 4.98
N TYR A 104 -2.60 -13.23 6.29
CA TYR A 104 -1.55 -14.01 6.93
C TYR A 104 -2.11 -15.30 7.53
N TYR A 105 -1.37 -16.39 7.37
CA TYR A 105 -1.78 -17.74 7.74
C TYR A 105 -0.65 -18.50 8.43
N ASP A 106 -1.02 -19.44 9.31
CA ASP A 106 -0.16 -20.57 9.70
C ASP A 106 -0.54 -21.83 8.90
N TYR A 107 0.42 -22.72 8.65
CA TYR A 107 0.14 -24.10 8.23
C TYR A 107 0.00 -24.98 9.48
N ASP A 108 -1.19 -25.54 9.69
CA ASP A 108 -1.55 -26.25 10.91
C ASP A 108 -1.85 -27.73 10.62
N ALA A 109 -0.89 -28.61 10.93
CA ALA A 109 -1.00 -30.04 10.64
C ALA A 109 -2.20 -30.71 11.32
N GLU A 110 -2.67 -30.21 12.49
CA GLU A 110 -3.84 -30.75 13.18
C GLU A 110 -5.16 -30.49 12.43
N THR A 111 -5.14 -29.59 11.44
CA THR A 111 -6.30 -29.26 10.58
C THR A 111 -6.36 -30.07 9.27
N THR A 112 -5.33 -30.86 8.98
CA THR A 112 -5.15 -31.58 7.69
C THR A 112 -5.23 -33.10 7.85
N ASP A 113 -5.47 -33.82 6.74
CA ASP A 113 -5.36 -35.29 6.68
C ASP A 113 -3.92 -35.82 6.83
N ALA A 114 -2.93 -34.96 7.13
CA ALA A 114 -1.52 -35.32 7.30
C ALA A 114 -1.22 -36.17 8.55
N GLY A 115 -2.10 -36.16 9.55
CA GLY A 115 -1.89 -36.86 10.83
C GLY A 115 -0.70 -36.28 11.61
N ASP A 116 0.18 -37.14 12.14
CA ASP A 116 1.37 -36.73 12.91
C ASP A 116 2.45 -36.00 12.05
N ALA A 117 2.23 -35.79 10.75
CA ALA A 117 3.23 -35.22 9.84
C ALA A 117 3.24 -33.67 9.85
N THR A 118 4.31 -33.09 10.37
CA THR A 118 4.52 -31.63 10.48
C THR A 118 4.77 -30.89 9.16
N THR A 119 4.73 -31.58 8.01
CA THR A 119 5.07 -31.02 6.69
C THR A 119 3.93 -31.19 5.67
N PRO A 120 3.65 -30.17 4.83
CA PRO A 120 2.62 -30.25 3.80
C PRO A 120 2.76 -31.43 2.86
N THR A 121 1.71 -32.25 2.80
CA THR A 121 1.55 -33.42 1.94
C THR A 121 1.39 -33.02 0.47
N GLU A 122 1.04 -33.98 -0.40
CA GLU A 122 0.72 -33.67 -1.80
C GLU A 122 -0.72 -33.16 -1.96
N GLY A 123 -1.67 -33.61 -1.12
CA GLY A 123 -3.04 -33.12 -1.11
C GLY A 123 -3.10 -31.63 -0.73
N ASP A 124 -2.35 -31.24 0.30
CA ASP A 124 -2.26 -29.85 0.76
C ASP A 124 -1.79 -28.89 -0.36
N ARG A 125 -0.86 -29.36 -1.21
CA ARG A 125 -0.34 -28.63 -2.37
C ARG A 125 -1.38 -28.52 -3.48
N GLU A 126 -2.08 -29.62 -3.76
CA GLU A 126 -3.15 -29.65 -4.76
C GLU A 126 -4.29 -28.72 -4.35
N THR A 127 -4.71 -28.71 -3.08
CA THR A 127 -5.73 -27.81 -2.53
C THR A 127 -5.31 -26.34 -2.66
N VAL A 128 -4.10 -25.97 -2.22
CA VAL A 128 -3.62 -24.58 -2.33
C VAL A 128 -3.46 -24.15 -3.80
N GLU A 129 -2.89 -24.97 -4.67
CA GLU A 129 -2.77 -24.61 -6.10
C GLU A 129 -4.14 -24.56 -6.79
N ASN A 130 -5.11 -25.39 -6.40
CA ASN A 130 -6.49 -25.32 -6.93
C ASN A 130 -7.21 -24.05 -6.47
N ALA A 131 -7.04 -23.61 -5.23
CA ALA A 131 -7.60 -22.34 -4.74
C ALA A 131 -7.02 -21.15 -5.54
N LEU A 132 -5.69 -21.09 -5.69
CA LEU A 132 -5.01 -20.01 -6.42
C LEU A 132 -5.35 -20.04 -7.93
N ARG A 133 -5.41 -21.22 -8.56
CA ARG A 133 -5.86 -21.37 -9.96
C ARG A 133 -7.34 -21.07 -10.17
N SER A 134 -8.16 -21.10 -9.12
CA SER A 134 -9.56 -20.67 -9.21
C SER A 134 -9.63 -19.14 -9.30
N LEU A 135 -8.84 -18.42 -8.50
CA LEU A 135 -8.70 -16.96 -8.64
C LEU A 135 -8.15 -16.54 -10.00
N GLU A 136 -7.15 -17.24 -10.54
CA GLU A 136 -6.59 -16.95 -11.88
C GLU A 136 -7.58 -17.17 -13.04
N ARG A 137 -8.72 -17.82 -12.79
CA ARG A 137 -9.82 -18.00 -13.75
C ARG A 137 -10.95 -17.03 -13.49
N ALA A 138 -11.26 -16.79 -12.21
CA ALA A 138 -12.23 -15.77 -11.80
C ALA A 138 -11.84 -14.37 -12.28
N TYR A 139 -10.55 -14.01 -12.22
CA TYR A 139 -10.10 -12.63 -12.43
C TYR A 139 -9.03 -12.51 -13.51
N GLU A 140 -9.16 -11.47 -14.35
CA GLU A 140 -8.09 -11.04 -15.24
C GLU A 140 -6.88 -10.57 -14.42
N HIS A 141 -5.68 -10.89 -14.89
CA HIS A 141 -4.43 -10.49 -14.25
C HIS A 141 -4.09 -9.01 -14.56
N SER A 142 -4.97 -8.09 -14.18
CA SER A 142 -4.89 -6.65 -14.42
C SER A 142 -5.28 -5.86 -13.15
N SER A 143 -5.19 -4.52 -13.17
CA SER A 143 -5.65 -3.73 -12.02
C SER A 143 -7.18 -3.73 -11.88
N ASP A 144 -7.94 -3.74 -12.98
CA ASP A 144 -9.41 -3.83 -12.95
C ASP A 144 -9.92 -5.25 -12.59
N GLY A 145 -9.10 -6.29 -12.79
CA GLY A 145 -9.32 -7.64 -12.30
C GLY A 145 -8.70 -7.87 -10.91
N LEU A 146 -7.74 -8.79 -10.81
CA LEU A 146 -7.01 -9.10 -9.59
C LEU A 146 -5.57 -9.52 -9.90
N VAL A 147 -4.58 -8.88 -9.26
CA VAL A 147 -3.20 -9.38 -9.20
C VAL A 147 -2.87 -9.81 -7.78
N PHE A 148 -2.12 -10.91 -7.63
CA PHE A 148 -1.79 -11.45 -6.32
C PHE A 148 -0.45 -12.21 -6.28
N THR A 149 0.08 -12.41 -5.06
CA THR A 149 1.18 -13.33 -4.77
C THR A 149 0.86 -14.17 -3.53
N ILE A 150 1.48 -15.35 -3.43
CA ILE A 150 1.65 -16.06 -2.15
C ILE A 150 3.15 -16.21 -1.84
N GLY A 151 3.52 -15.92 -0.60
CA GLY A 151 4.88 -15.96 -0.08
C GLY A 151 4.98 -16.67 1.27
N TYR A 152 6.17 -17.17 1.60
CA TYR A 152 6.42 -18.05 2.74
C TYR A 152 7.55 -17.56 3.63
N SER A 153 7.34 -17.54 4.95
CA SER A 153 8.30 -17.02 5.91
C SER A 153 9.48 -17.97 6.14
N ARG A 154 10.52 -17.51 6.84
CA ARG A 154 11.60 -18.41 7.26
C ARG A 154 11.09 -19.57 8.13
N ARG A 155 10.23 -19.27 9.11
CA ARG A 155 9.54 -20.26 9.94
C ARG A 155 8.80 -21.31 9.10
N TYR A 156 8.26 -20.93 7.93
CA TYR A 156 7.63 -21.92 7.06
C TYR A 156 8.57 -23.01 6.55
N PHE A 157 9.85 -22.71 6.34
CA PHE A 157 10.82 -23.70 5.88
C PHE A 157 11.48 -24.49 7.01
N ASP A 158 11.50 -23.96 8.24
CA ASP A 158 12.15 -24.60 9.39
C ASP A 158 11.42 -25.90 9.88
N ARG A 159 10.27 -26.28 9.28
CA ARG A 159 9.61 -27.59 9.49
C ARG A 159 10.20 -28.75 8.65
N TYR A 160 11.11 -28.47 7.73
CA TYR A 160 11.76 -29.47 6.88
C TYR A 160 13.17 -29.80 7.39
N ASP A 161 13.61 -31.05 7.23
CA ASP A 161 15.00 -31.47 7.48
C ASP A 161 15.98 -30.83 6.48
N ASP A 162 15.53 -30.59 5.24
CA ASP A 162 16.31 -29.91 4.20
C ASP A 162 16.38 -28.40 4.45
N SER A 163 17.59 -27.84 4.46
CA SER A 163 17.75 -26.38 4.46
C SER A 163 17.36 -25.75 3.12
N LEU A 164 16.97 -24.47 3.15
CA LEU A 164 16.90 -23.63 1.94
C LEU A 164 18.26 -23.61 1.19
N PRO A 165 18.26 -23.43 -0.14
CA PRO A 165 19.48 -23.35 -0.94
C PRO A 165 20.20 -22.03 -0.69
N GLU A 166 21.51 -22.00 -0.92
CA GLU A 166 22.33 -20.78 -0.86
C GLU A 166 21.90 -19.70 -1.88
N SER A 167 21.05 -20.06 -2.86
CA SER A 167 20.42 -19.16 -3.83
C SER A 167 19.11 -18.52 -3.34
N VAL A 168 18.84 -18.56 -2.03
CA VAL A 168 17.70 -17.88 -1.38
C VAL A 168 18.17 -17.27 -0.06
N ASP A 169 18.38 -15.96 -0.05
CA ASP A 169 18.60 -15.20 1.18
C ASP A 169 17.26 -14.92 1.91
N LEU A 170 16.93 -15.77 2.88
CA LEU A 170 15.75 -15.64 3.73
C LEU A 170 16.12 -15.73 5.23
N PRO A 171 16.62 -14.64 5.82
CA PRO A 171 16.86 -14.51 7.26
C PRO A 171 15.53 -14.25 8.00
N ARG A 172 15.53 -14.46 9.32
CA ARG A 172 14.42 -13.98 10.17
C ARG A 172 14.36 -12.44 10.14
N PRO A 173 13.18 -11.85 10.34
CA PRO A 173 13.05 -10.39 10.46
C PRO A 173 13.69 -9.88 11.76
N GLU A 174 14.51 -8.83 11.67
CA GLU A 174 15.24 -8.23 12.78
C GLU A 174 15.12 -6.68 12.78
N PRO A 175 15.48 -5.99 13.89
CA PRO A 175 15.70 -4.55 13.88
C PRO A 175 16.81 -4.17 12.90
N LEU A 176 16.63 -3.10 12.12
CA LEU A 176 17.59 -2.64 11.09
C LEU A 176 18.14 -1.25 11.42
N ALA A 177 17.86 -0.73 12.61
CA ALA A 177 18.45 0.48 13.17
C ALA A 177 18.35 0.45 14.72
N PRO A 178 19.27 1.09 15.46
CA PRO A 178 19.32 1.04 16.93
C PRO A 178 18.17 1.79 17.64
N PHE A 179 17.19 2.30 16.89
CA PHE A 179 15.97 2.96 17.38
C PHE A 179 14.69 2.22 16.97
N GLU A 180 14.80 1.05 16.34
CA GLU A 180 13.68 0.19 15.97
C GLU A 180 13.59 -1.00 16.95
N ASP A 181 12.36 -1.38 17.31
CA ASP A 181 12.06 -2.59 18.08
C ASP A 181 10.73 -3.18 17.57
N PRO A 182 10.74 -3.80 16.35
CA PRO A 182 9.52 -4.29 15.71
C PRO A 182 9.22 -5.74 16.10
N GLU A 183 7.94 -6.09 16.25
CA GLU A 183 7.52 -7.48 16.43
C GLU A 183 7.75 -8.29 15.14
N PRO A 184 8.34 -9.49 15.21
CA PRO A 184 8.59 -10.31 14.02
C PRO A 184 7.31 -11.01 13.52
N ASP A 185 6.93 -10.75 12.28
CA ASP A 185 5.85 -11.42 11.56
C ASP A 185 6.34 -12.75 10.97
N GLU A 186 6.51 -13.77 11.82
CA GLU A 186 6.98 -15.09 11.39
C GLU A 186 5.89 -16.04 10.85
N LEU A 187 4.63 -15.59 10.77
CA LEU A 187 3.49 -16.37 10.25
C LEU A 187 3.84 -17.06 8.93
N ASP A 188 3.48 -18.35 8.81
CA ASP A 188 4.01 -19.25 7.78
C ASP A 188 3.84 -18.72 6.35
N ALA A 189 2.66 -18.21 6.02
CA ALA A 189 2.33 -17.74 4.68
C ALA A 189 1.67 -16.35 4.70
N ILE A 190 1.98 -15.58 3.66
CA ILE A 190 1.32 -14.30 3.35
C ILE A 190 0.74 -14.37 1.92
N VAL A 191 -0.50 -13.94 1.76
CA VAL A 191 -1.13 -13.69 0.46
C VAL A 191 -1.31 -12.17 0.31
N HIS A 192 -0.73 -11.59 -0.73
CA HIS A 192 -0.98 -10.18 -1.11
C HIS A 192 -1.97 -10.17 -2.26
N LEU A 193 -3.14 -9.56 -2.06
CA LEU A 193 -4.12 -9.28 -3.11
C LEU A 193 -4.12 -7.79 -3.45
N ALA A 194 -4.31 -7.43 -4.72
CA ALA A 194 -4.43 -6.05 -5.19
C ALA A 194 -5.43 -5.88 -6.34
N SER A 195 -6.26 -4.83 -6.30
CA SER A 195 -7.23 -4.49 -7.34
C SER A 195 -7.64 -3.01 -7.27
N ASP A 196 -8.11 -2.46 -8.40
CA ASP A 196 -8.84 -1.19 -8.50
C ASP A 196 -10.32 -1.36 -8.11
N ARG A 197 -10.80 -2.61 -7.97
CA ARG A 197 -12.18 -3.00 -7.62
C ARG A 197 -12.26 -3.55 -6.18
N PRO A 198 -12.74 -2.75 -5.21
CA PRO A 198 -13.02 -3.19 -3.83
C PRO A 198 -13.81 -4.49 -3.71
N GLU A 199 -14.78 -4.69 -4.60
CA GLU A 199 -15.60 -5.90 -4.66
C GLU A 199 -14.80 -7.17 -5.00
N ALA A 200 -13.81 -7.07 -5.90
CA ALA A 200 -12.94 -8.20 -6.28
C ALA A 200 -12.05 -8.66 -5.12
N LEU A 201 -11.49 -7.71 -4.36
CA LEU A 201 -10.69 -8.00 -3.16
C LEU A 201 -11.50 -8.68 -2.06
N LEU A 202 -12.69 -8.15 -1.77
CA LEU A 202 -13.56 -8.70 -0.74
C LEU A 202 -14.13 -10.08 -1.12
N GLU A 203 -14.43 -10.31 -2.40
CA GLU A 203 -14.87 -11.62 -2.87
C GLU A 203 -13.73 -12.63 -2.89
N ALA A 204 -12.54 -12.25 -3.38
CA ALA A 204 -11.36 -13.12 -3.34
C ALA A 204 -10.92 -13.45 -1.90
N GLU A 205 -11.02 -12.52 -0.95
CA GLU A 205 -10.79 -12.79 0.47
C GLU A 205 -11.73 -13.87 1.00
N GLU A 206 -13.05 -13.67 0.84
CA GLU A 206 -14.05 -14.59 1.39
C GLU A 206 -14.03 -15.95 0.69
N ALA A 207 -13.71 -15.99 -0.61
CA ALA A 207 -13.49 -17.23 -1.38
C ALA A 207 -12.25 -18.01 -0.90
N LEU A 208 -11.09 -17.37 -0.74
CA LEU A 208 -9.89 -18.03 -0.19
C LEU A 208 -10.09 -18.50 1.27
N ARG A 209 -11.00 -17.87 2.02
CA ARG A 209 -11.34 -18.23 3.41
C ARG A 209 -12.47 -19.27 3.52
N GLY A 210 -12.97 -19.82 2.41
CA GLY A 210 -14.02 -20.85 2.40
C GLY A 210 -15.43 -20.34 2.70
N ASN A 211 -15.61 -19.01 2.80
CA ASN A 211 -16.91 -18.38 3.04
C ASN A 211 -17.76 -18.26 1.76
N ARG A 212 -17.21 -18.57 0.58
CA ARG A 212 -17.89 -18.56 -0.73
C ARG A 212 -17.43 -19.72 -1.60
N GLU A 213 -18.40 -20.36 -2.28
CA GLU A 213 -18.18 -21.39 -3.31
C GLU A 213 -17.78 -20.77 -4.67
N THR A 214 -17.90 -19.44 -4.84
CA THR A 214 -17.59 -18.73 -6.08
C THR A 214 -16.86 -17.41 -5.88
N ALA A 215 -16.09 -17.02 -6.89
CA ALA A 215 -15.49 -15.69 -7.06
C ALA A 215 -15.63 -15.22 -8.51
N ASN A 216 -16.07 -13.97 -8.75
CA ASN A 216 -16.45 -13.42 -10.05
C ASN A 216 -17.25 -14.43 -10.92
N ASP A 217 -18.38 -14.89 -10.37
CA ASP A 217 -19.27 -15.93 -10.91
C ASP A 217 -18.60 -17.29 -11.27
N SER A 218 -17.33 -17.49 -10.93
CA SER A 218 -16.54 -18.69 -11.23
C SER A 218 -16.40 -19.61 -10.01
N GLU A 219 -16.47 -20.93 -10.22
CA GLU A 219 -16.39 -21.96 -9.18
C GLU A 219 -15.02 -22.03 -8.50
N MET A 220 -14.98 -21.98 -7.17
CA MET A 220 -13.80 -22.23 -6.37
C MET A 220 -13.63 -23.74 -6.13
N ARG A 221 -12.52 -24.32 -6.62
CA ARG A 221 -12.26 -25.76 -6.52
C ARG A 221 -11.72 -26.22 -5.15
N ALA A 222 -11.28 -25.26 -4.35
CA ALA A 222 -10.68 -25.42 -3.03
C ALA A 222 -10.60 -24.03 -2.37
N ALA A 223 -10.52 -23.99 -1.04
CA ALA A 223 -10.17 -22.78 -0.30
C ALA A 223 -8.82 -22.95 0.41
N LEU A 224 -8.21 -21.85 0.85
CA LEU A 224 -7.01 -21.93 1.70
C LEU A 224 -7.36 -22.36 3.12
N SER A 225 -8.58 -22.08 3.59
CA SER A 225 -9.11 -22.51 4.90
C SER A 225 -9.02 -24.01 5.16
N ASP A 226 -8.92 -24.81 4.10
CA ASP A 226 -8.95 -26.26 4.12
C ASP A 226 -7.59 -26.87 4.52
N VAL A 227 -6.54 -26.02 4.63
CA VAL A 227 -5.13 -26.40 4.85
C VAL A 227 -4.35 -25.35 5.67
N LEU A 228 -4.73 -24.07 5.56
CA LEU A 228 -4.06 -22.91 6.14
C LEU A 228 -4.99 -22.19 7.11
N THR A 229 -4.59 -22.12 8.38
CA THR A 229 -5.34 -21.39 9.38
C THR A 229 -5.08 -19.89 9.25
N PHE A 230 -6.10 -19.14 8.85
CA PHE A 230 -6.08 -17.67 8.83
C PHE A 230 -5.78 -17.09 10.22
N ARG A 231 -4.89 -16.09 10.27
CA ARG A 231 -4.43 -15.45 11.53
C ARG A 231 -4.66 -13.95 11.56
N GLU A 232 -4.26 -13.23 10.50
CA GLU A 232 -4.30 -11.77 10.47
C GLU A 232 -4.66 -11.24 9.08
N ARG A 233 -5.32 -10.08 9.05
CA ARG A 233 -5.74 -9.34 7.87
C ARG A 233 -5.24 -7.91 8.02
N ARG A 234 -4.55 -7.38 7.02
CA ARG A 234 -4.10 -5.98 6.99
C ARG A 234 -4.52 -5.31 5.69
N THR A 235 -5.07 -4.11 5.78
CA THR A 235 -5.67 -3.41 4.63
C THR A 235 -4.83 -2.23 4.19
N GLY A 236 -5.03 -1.77 2.95
CA GLY A 236 -4.43 -0.53 2.52
C GLY A 236 -4.81 -0.07 1.12
N PHE A 237 -4.19 1.04 0.72
CA PHE A 237 -4.52 1.77 -0.49
C PHE A 237 -3.38 2.69 -0.93
N ILE A 238 -3.38 3.09 -2.20
CA ILE A 238 -2.44 4.05 -2.78
C ILE A 238 -3.10 4.74 -3.97
N GLY A 239 -2.92 6.05 -4.12
CA GLY A 239 -3.39 6.79 -5.30
C GLY A 239 -3.99 8.15 -4.98
N ASP A 240 -3.94 9.06 -5.95
CA ASP A 240 -4.18 10.49 -5.74
C ASP A 240 -5.52 10.78 -5.04
N GLY A 241 -5.45 11.52 -3.93
CA GLY A 241 -6.58 11.90 -3.08
C GLY A 241 -7.11 10.78 -2.18
N MET A 242 -6.65 9.53 -2.32
CA MET A 242 -7.08 8.43 -1.44
C MET A 242 -6.69 8.58 0.04
N PRO A 243 -5.55 9.20 0.40
CA PRO A 243 -5.19 9.49 1.78
C PRO A 243 -5.97 10.70 2.34
N ALA A 244 -6.26 11.73 1.53
CA ALA A 244 -7.08 12.88 1.94
C ALA A 244 -8.57 12.52 2.08
N GLU A 245 -9.07 11.55 1.30
CA GLU A 245 -10.39 10.92 1.54
C GLU A 245 -10.41 10.00 2.80
N ARG A 246 -9.34 9.97 3.63
CA ARG A 246 -9.19 9.17 4.86
C ARG A 246 -8.23 9.83 5.87
N ASP A 247 -8.33 11.13 6.11
CA ASP A 247 -7.59 11.80 7.18
C ASP A 247 -8.32 11.75 8.54
N ASP A 248 -9.46 11.06 8.62
CA ASP A 248 -10.32 10.88 9.79
C ASP A 248 -9.84 9.79 10.78
N VAL A 249 -8.52 9.68 10.99
CA VAL A 249 -7.88 8.65 11.82
C VAL A 249 -6.78 9.21 12.76
N ASP A 250 -6.42 8.46 13.80
CA ASP A 250 -5.45 8.90 14.82
C ASP A 250 -4.09 9.28 14.22
N GLY A 251 -3.63 10.49 14.57
CA GLY A 251 -2.32 11.02 14.19
C GLY A 251 -2.28 11.88 12.93
N VAL A 252 -3.42 12.25 12.33
CA VAL A 252 -3.50 13.16 11.17
C VAL A 252 -4.18 14.48 11.55
N PRO A 253 -3.57 15.66 11.27
CA PRO A 253 -4.27 16.94 11.42
C PRO A 253 -5.31 17.16 10.32
N GLU A 254 -6.52 17.59 10.69
CA GLU A 254 -7.67 17.84 9.80
C GLU A 254 -7.28 18.70 8.58
N GLY A 255 -7.46 18.17 7.36
CA GLY A 255 -7.21 18.87 6.11
C GLY A 255 -5.74 19.20 5.81
N SER A 256 -4.80 18.53 6.48
CA SER A 256 -3.35 18.75 6.26
C SER A 256 -2.76 17.94 5.10
N VAL A 257 -3.41 16.83 4.74
CA VAL A 257 -3.02 15.94 3.64
C VAL A 257 -3.50 16.54 2.30
N PRO A 258 -2.63 16.72 1.28
CA PRO A 258 -3.05 17.34 0.01
C PRO A 258 -4.05 16.49 -0.79
N ASP A 259 -5.03 17.15 -1.41
CA ASP A 259 -6.05 16.54 -2.27
C ASP A 259 -5.47 15.75 -3.48
N ASP A 260 -4.26 16.09 -3.93
CA ASP A 260 -3.55 15.44 -5.05
C ASP A 260 -2.53 14.37 -4.62
N ALA A 261 -2.38 14.13 -3.30
CA ALA A 261 -1.36 13.23 -2.78
C ALA A 261 -1.75 11.75 -2.97
N PRO A 262 -0.86 10.90 -3.52
CA PRO A 262 -1.08 9.45 -3.56
C PRO A 262 -0.75 8.73 -2.26
N MET A 263 0.01 9.38 -1.36
CA MET A 263 0.50 8.85 -0.09
C MET A 263 0.35 9.88 1.04
N TYR A 264 0.10 9.42 2.27
CA TYR A 264 -0.16 10.19 3.48
C TYR A 264 0.87 11.29 3.79
N MET A 265 2.14 11.08 3.46
CA MET A 265 3.21 12.08 3.67
C MET A 265 3.19 13.22 2.64
N GLY A 266 2.21 13.26 1.71
CA GLY A 266 1.98 14.38 0.81
C GLY A 266 2.84 14.38 -0.45
N PHE A 267 3.38 13.21 -0.84
CA PHE A 267 4.31 13.06 -1.97
C PHE A 267 4.16 11.73 -2.71
N LYS A 268 4.34 11.76 -4.04
CA LYS A 268 4.48 10.60 -4.93
C LYS A 268 5.83 9.92 -4.69
N SER A 269 5.82 8.58 -4.64
CA SER A 269 7.03 7.76 -4.48
C SER A 269 7.30 6.81 -5.67
N GLY A 270 6.27 6.46 -6.44
CA GLY A 270 6.28 5.46 -7.52
C GLY A 270 6.95 5.89 -8.83
N PHE A 271 8.09 6.59 -8.81
CA PHE A 271 8.82 6.97 -10.01
C PHE A 271 9.54 5.76 -10.65
N ARG A 272 9.39 5.52 -11.96
CA ARG A 272 10.02 4.38 -12.66
C ARG A 272 11.54 4.33 -12.46
N ALA A 273 12.24 5.45 -12.53
CA ALA A 273 13.69 5.53 -12.32
C ALA A 273 14.13 5.46 -10.83
N ASN A 274 13.18 5.21 -9.92
CA ASN A 274 13.39 4.94 -8.50
C ASN A 274 13.02 3.50 -8.10
N GLN A 275 12.61 2.64 -9.04
CA GLN A 275 12.27 1.24 -8.79
C GLN A 275 13.22 0.31 -9.56
N ALA A 276 13.54 -0.86 -8.99
CA ALA A 276 14.20 -1.93 -9.72
C ALA A 276 13.26 -2.54 -10.78
N THR A 277 13.83 -3.19 -11.80
CA THR A 277 13.04 -4.01 -12.72
C THR A 277 12.60 -5.32 -12.06
N GLU A 278 11.50 -5.89 -12.53
CA GLU A 278 11.05 -7.23 -12.08
C GLU A 278 12.09 -8.32 -12.36
N ASP A 279 13.01 -8.08 -13.32
CA ASP A 279 14.18 -8.92 -13.62
C ASP A 279 15.31 -8.77 -12.59
N ARG A 280 15.66 -7.55 -12.14
CA ARG A 280 16.69 -7.35 -11.10
C ARG A 280 16.31 -8.05 -9.80
N VAL A 281 15.02 -8.03 -9.44
CA VAL A 281 14.52 -8.66 -8.21
C VAL A 281 14.20 -10.15 -8.37
N THR A 282 14.32 -10.71 -9.57
CA THR A 282 14.13 -12.15 -9.81
C THR A 282 15.34 -12.97 -9.35
N ILE A 283 15.09 -14.08 -8.67
CA ILE A 283 16.07 -15.13 -8.33
C ILE A 283 16.50 -15.84 -9.62
N GLN A 284 17.81 -15.85 -9.89
CA GLN A 284 18.38 -16.18 -11.20
C GLN A 284 18.79 -17.66 -11.38
N SER A 285 18.74 -18.49 -10.33
CA SER A 285 19.09 -19.92 -10.43
C SER A 285 18.57 -20.74 -9.25
N GLY A 286 18.68 -22.06 -9.36
CA GLY A 286 18.40 -23.01 -8.28
C GLY A 286 16.91 -23.37 -8.15
N PRO A 287 16.49 -24.02 -7.03
CA PRO A 287 15.13 -24.47 -6.81
C PRO A 287 14.03 -23.41 -7.01
N PHE A 288 14.35 -22.13 -6.81
CA PHE A 288 13.42 -21.01 -6.84
C PHE A 288 13.71 -19.98 -7.95
N GLU A 289 14.42 -20.39 -9.01
CA GLU A 289 14.58 -19.59 -10.23
C GLU A 289 13.24 -19.06 -10.75
N GLY A 290 13.16 -17.75 -11.04
CA GLY A 290 11.91 -17.07 -11.39
C GLY A 290 11.08 -16.58 -10.20
N GLY A 291 11.44 -16.93 -8.97
CA GLY A 291 10.90 -16.34 -7.74
C GLY A 291 11.52 -14.98 -7.39
N THR A 292 11.18 -14.46 -6.23
CA THR A 292 11.74 -13.24 -5.61
C THR A 292 11.64 -13.35 -4.09
N THR A 293 12.32 -12.49 -3.33
CA THR A 293 12.01 -12.29 -1.91
C THR A 293 11.13 -11.05 -1.73
N GLN A 294 10.36 -11.00 -0.65
CA GLN A 294 9.51 -9.89 -0.26
C GLN A 294 9.80 -9.51 1.19
N HIS A 295 10.00 -8.22 1.44
CA HIS A 295 9.97 -7.65 2.77
C HIS A 295 8.65 -6.91 2.99
N VAL A 296 8.07 -7.03 4.18
CA VAL A 296 6.91 -6.24 4.62
C VAL A 296 7.18 -5.64 5.99
N SER A 297 7.07 -4.31 6.12
CA SER A 297 6.99 -3.61 7.41
C SER A 297 5.59 -3.02 7.62
N LYS A 298 4.96 -3.25 8.79
CA LYS A 298 3.84 -2.40 9.26
C LYS A 298 4.46 -1.20 9.98
N ILE A 299 4.22 0.01 9.46
CA ILE A 299 4.81 1.26 9.96
C ILE A 299 3.68 2.20 10.38
N ASN A 300 3.77 2.77 11.58
CA ASN A 300 2.88 3.83 12.02
C ASN A 300 3.49 5.17 11.64
N LEU A 301 2.69 6.09 11.10
CA LEU A 301 3.12 7.44 10.74
C LEU A 301 2.76 8.43 11.87
N HIS A 302 3.58 9.47 12.03
CA HIS A 302 3.38 10.59 12.95
C HIS A 302 3.15 11.86 12.12
N LEU A 303 1.94 11.96 11.54
CA LEU A 303 1.62 13.01 10.57
C LEU A 303 1.31 14.34 11.24
N ASP A 304 0.90 14.34 12.51
CA ASP A 304 0.91 15.49 13.41
C ASP A 304 2.29 16.17 13.42
N GLN A 305 3.35 15.41 13.70
CA GLN A 305 4.71 15.92 13.72
C GLN A 305 5.16 16.40 12.32
N TRP A 306 4.75 15.69 11.26
CA TRP A 306 5.11 16.01 9.87
C TRP A 306 4.44 17.27 9.33
N TYR A 307 3.16 17.47 9.63
CA TYR A 307 2.36 18.56 9.08
C TYR A 307 2.40 19.84 9.92
N GLU A 308 2.42 19.74 11.26
CA GLU A 308 2.38 20.91 12.15
C GLU A 308 3.76 21.50 12.47
N GLN A 309 4.80 20.68 12.64
CA GLN A 309 6.13 21.15 13.08
C GLN A 309 7.05 21.57 11.93
N ASP A 310 6.92 20.93 10.78
CA ASP A 310 7.72 21.20 9.59
C ASP A 310 6.98 22.12 8.61
N SER A 311 7.67 23.12 8.06
CA SER A 311 7.17 23.82 6.87
C SER A 311 7.21 22.92 5.63
N ARG A 312 6.46 23.28 4.57
CA ARG A 312 6.53 22.60 3.26
C ARG A 312 7.96 22.50 2.73
N SER A 313 8.79 23.52 2.94
CA SER A 313 10.21 23.50 2.54
C SER A 313 11.01 22.44 3.30
N GLN A 314 10.83 22.34 4.63
CA GLN A 314 11.44 21.27 5.44
C GLN A 314 10.95 19.89 5.00
N ARG A 315 9.65 19.71 4.76
CA ARG A 315 9.07 18.46 4.23
C ARG A 315 9.71 18.04 2.89
N VAL A 316 9.84 18.96 1.94
CA VAL A 316 10.54 18.69 0.65
C VAL A 316 12.01 18.33 0.89
N SER A 317 12.70 19.05 1.78
CA SER A 317 14.11 18.82 2.10
C SER A 317 14.37 17.45 2.72
N LYS A 318 13.49 17.00 3.63
CA LYS A 318 13.59 15.71 4.32
C LYS A 318 13.08 14.55 3.46
N MET A 319 12.13 14.77 2.55
CA MET A 319 11.65 13.74 1.62
C MET A 319 12.63 13.53 0.45
N PHE A 320 13.05 14.60 -0.22
CA PHE A 320 13.89 14.53 -1.42
C PHE A 320 15.37 14.77 -1.10
N CYS A 321 15.77 16.05 -1.03
CA CYS A 321 17.05 16.55 -0.52
C CYS A 321 16.97 18.09 -0.38
N PRO A 322 17.94 18.76 0.28
CA PRO A 322 17.88 20.21 0.49
C PRO A 322 17.83 21.04 -0.79
N ALA A 323 18.52 20.62 -1.85
CA ALA A 323 18.53 21.32 -3.14
C ALA A 323 17.13 21.39 -3.78
N HIS A 324 16.30 20.34 -3.64
CA HIS A 324 14.92 20.35 -4.12
C HIS A 324 14.04 21.38 -3.41
N ALA A 325 14.32 21.66 -2.13
CA ALA A 325 13.60 22.66 -1.35
C ALA A 325 14.13 24.09 -1.59
N ALA A 326 15.42 24.25 -1.81
CA ALA A 326 16.06 25.54 -2.09
C ALA A 326 15.75 26.08 -3.50
N GLU A 327 15.53 25.18 -4.47
CA GLU A 327 15.20 25.51 -5.86
C GLU A 327 13.71 25.33 -6.21
N ASP A 328 12.86 25.05 -5.21
CA ASP A 328 11.41 24.81 -5.34
C ASP A 328 11.01 23.78 -6.42
N ARG A 329 11.77 22.67 -6.50
CA ARG A 329 11.66 21.68 -7.59
C ARG A 329 10.38 20.83 -7.55
N VAL A 330 9.59 20.88 -6.47
CA VAL A 330 8.55 19.88 -6.15
C VAL A 330 7.19 20.56 -5.97
N GLU A 331 6.40 20.60 -7.04
CA GLU A 331 5.04 21.14 -7.06
C GLU A 331 4.02 20.09 -6.55
N GLY A 332 3.06 20.48 -5.70
CA GLY A 332 1.99 19.58 -5.22
C GLY A 332 2.52 18.30 -4.57
N ALA A 333 2.00 17.14 -4.97
CA ALA A 333 2.53 15.84 -4.57
C ALA A 333 3.86 15.44 -5.26
N GLY A 334 4.47 16.30 -6.09
CA GLY A 334 5.68 16.01 -6.85
C GLY A 334 5.42 15.34 -8.21
N HIS A 335 4.19 15.46 -8.73
CA HIS A 335 3.82 14.96 -10.07
C HIS A 335 4.66 15.60 -11.19
N ASN A 336 5.10 16.84 -11.01
CA ASN A 336 5.96 17.59 -11.95
C ASN A 336 7.35 16.94 -12.19
N LEU A 337 7.81 16.05 -11.30
CA LEU A 337 9.09 15.33 -11.42
C LEU A 337 9.07 14.23 -12.50
N GLY A 338 7.90 13.88 -13.04
CA GLY A 338 7.77 12.96 -14.16
C GLY A 338 8.12 11.51 -13.81
N ALA A 339 9.18 10.97 -14.43
CA ALA A 339 9.57 9.56 -14.30
C ALA A 339 10.69 9.28 -13.27
N ALA A 340 11.22 10.32 -12.61
CA ALA A 340 12.36 10.21 -11.69
C ALA A 340 12.28 11.27 -10.59
N SER A 341 12.56 10.88 -9.34
CA SER A 341 12.60 11.84 -8.20
C SER A 341 13.67 12.94 -8.30
N GLY A 342 14.62 12.82 -9.24
CA GLY A 342 15.79 13.70 -9.35
C GLY A 342 16.82 13.57 -8.20
N ALA A 343 16.61 12.69 -7.22
CA ALA A 343 17.44 12.60 -6.02
C ALA A 343 18.91 12.21 -6.31
N SER A 344 19.17 11.45 -7.39
CA SER A 344 20.53 11.12 -7.85
C SER A 344 21.34 12.30 -8.38
N ALA A 345 20.74 13.50 -8.49
CA ALA A 345 21.41 14.76 -8.83
C ALA A 345 21.55 15.71 -7.61
N CYS A 346 21.26 15.24 -6.40
CA CYS A 346 21.59 15.96 -5.17
C CYS A 346 23.09 15.80 -4.83
N PRO A 347 23.65 16.69 -3.98
CA PRO A 347 24.97 16.46 -3.37
C PRO A 347 25.01 15.16 -2.54
N ALA A 348 26.20 14.75 -2.09
CA ALA A 348 26.31 13.68 -1.12
C ALA A 348 25.52 14.02 0.16
N HIS A 349 24.95 13.00 0.81
CA HIS A 349 24.17 13.16 2.03
C HIS A 349 25.02 13.66 3.20
N ALA A 350 26.26 13.17 3.35
CA ALA A 350 27.21 13.67 4.35
C ALA A 350 27.53 15.16 4.18
N ASP A 351 27.63 15.66 2.95
CA ASP A 351 27.87 17.09 2.68
C ASP A 351 26.60 17.92 2.90
N SER A 352 25.43 17.39 2.54
CA SER A 352 24.14 18.03 2.84
C SER A 352 23.90 18.15 4.35
N ALA A 353 24.33 17.15 5.14
CA ALA A 353 24.32 17.23 6.60
C ALA A 353 25.21 18.38 7.12
N ARG A 354 26.43 18.51 6.60
CA ARG A 354 27.40 19.56 6.98
C ARG A 354 26.94 20.97 6.59
N GLU A 355 26.45 21.14 5.36
CA GLU A 355 26.18 22.45 4.77
C GLU A 355 24.75 22.95 5.05
N SER A 356 23.76 22.05 5.08
CA SER A 356 22.34 22.39 5.27
C SER A 356 21.79 22.00 6.65
N GLY A 357 22.47 21.15 7.43
CA GLY A 357 21.93 20.62 8.69
C GLY A 357 20.75 19.67 8.52
N VAL A 358 20.57 19.11 7.31
CA VAL A 358 19.47 18.21 6.95
C VAL A 358 19.84 17.33 5.75
N VAL A 359 19.36 16.09 5.76
CA VAL A 359 19.54 15.07 4.73
C VAL A 359 18.19 14.60 4.21
N GLY A 360 18.10 14.29 2.92
CA GLY A 360 16.89 13.75 2.31
C GLY A 360 16.74 12.23 2.39
N HIS A 361 15.51 11.74 2.45
CA HIS A 361 15.18 10.31 2.40
C HIS A 361 15.49 9.71 1.02
N ALA A 362 15.00 10.33 -0.07
CA ALA A 362 15.27 9.88 -1.43
C ALA A 362 16.76 10.02 -1.81
N GLN A 363 17.45 11.02 -1.24
CA GLN A 363 18.90 11.21 -1.36
C GLN A 363 19.68 10.02 -0.80
N LYS A 364 19.37 9.58 0.43
CA LYS A 364 19.99 8.38 1.02
C LYS A 364 19.64 7.09 0.28
N ASN A 365 18.38 6.93 -0.12
CA ASN A 365 17.94 5.80 -0.96
C ASN A 365 18.67 5.78 -2.32
N ALA A 366 19.08 6.94 -2.85
CA ALA A 366 19.87 7.01 -4.08
C ALA A 366 21.34 6.59 -3.92
N ALA A 367 21.85 6.41 -2.69
CA ALA A 367 23.21 5.90 -2.44
C ALA A 367 23.31 4.37 -2.54
N ALA A 368 22.23 3.63 -2.20
CA ALA A 368 22.15 2.16 -2.33
C ALA A 368 21.81 1.70 -3.77
N ARG A 369 22.50 2.26 -4.76
CA ARG A 369 22.22 2.04 -6.19
C ARG A 369 23.43 1.44 -6.92
N GLU A 370 23.35 0.15 -7.25
CA GLU A 370 24.28 -0.53 -8.16
C GLU A 370 24.32 0.19 -9.53
N ASP A 371 25.47 0.74 -9.92
CA ASP A 371 25.67 1.48 -11.17
C ASP A 371 24.59 2.56 -11.44
N GLY A 372 24.04 3.17 -10.38
CA GLY A 372 22.96 4.17 -10.47
C GLY A 372 21.55 3.60 -10.62
N SER A 373 21.39 2.28 -10.65
CA SER A 373 20.11 1.56 -10.71
C SER A 373 19.62 1.16 -9.30
N PRO A 374 18.32 1.25 -8.99
CA PRO A 374 17.77 0.73 -7.73
C PRO A 374 17.82 -0.79 -7.67
N ILE A 375 18.10 -1.35 -6.48
CA ILE A 375 18.21 -2.80 -6.24
C ILE A 375 16.91 -3.47 -5.78
N MET A 376 15.97 -2.69 -5.21
CA MET A 376 14.63 -3.15 -4.79
C MET A 376 13.50 -2.51 -5.63
N LEU A 377 12.38 -3.24 -5.77
CA LEU A 377 11.12 -2.80 -6.37
C LEU A 377 10.08 -2.67 -5.26
N ARG A 378 9.67 -1.45 -4.93
CA ARG A 378 8.65 -1.21 -3.90
C ARG A 378 7.24 -1.26 -4.50
N ARG A 379 6.31 -1.86 -3.76
CA ARG A 379 4.85 -1.78 -3.96
C ARG A 379 4.20 -1.38 -2.63
N ASP A 380 4.74 -0.35 -1.98
CA ASP A 380 4.29 0.20 -0.71
C ASP A 380 2.96 0.96 -0.83
N PHE A 381 2.15 0.92 0.24
CA PHE A 381 0.81 1.51 0.27
C PHE A 381 0.41 1.94 1.69
N ASP A 382 -0.42 2.97 1.79
CA ASP A 382 -0.94 3.50 3.05
C ASP A 382 -1.98 2.58 3.70
N SER A 383 -2.21 2.75 5.00
CA SER A 383 -3.22 2.01 5.77
C SER A 383 -3.89 2.88 6.83
N THR A 384 -5.15 2.56 7.13
CA THR A 384 -5.94 3.05 8.26
C THR A 384 -6.11 1.99 9.37
N ASP A 385 -5.43 0.84 9.25
CA ASP A 385 -5.51 -0.23 10.24
C ASP A 385 -5.05 0.26 11.63
N ASP A 386 -5.67 -0.28 12.69
CA ASP A 386 -5.55 0.18 14.08
C ASP A 386 -6.08 1.61 14.32
N ASP A 387 -7.03 2.07 13.48
CA ASP A 387 -7.73 3.37 13.55
C ASP A 387 -6.82 4.60 13.44
N ARG A 388 -5.72 4.47 12.68
CA ARG A 388 -4.60 5.43 12.65
C ARG A 388 -3.93 5.52 11.29
N ALA A 389 -3.17 6.59 11.05
CA ALA A 389 -2.31 6.66 9.87
C ALA A 389 -1.13 5.66 9.94
N GLY A 390 -1.00 4.85 8.90
CA GLY A 390 0.06 3.87 8.75
C GLY A 390 0.48 3.67 7.29
N LEU A 391 1.55 2.90 7.11
CA LEU A 391 2.14 2.51 5.84
C LEU A 391 2.53 1.03 5.91
N HIS A 392 2.09 0.25 4.93
CA HIS A 392 2.68 -1.05 4.62
C HIS A 392 3.80 -0.83 3.61
N PHE A 393 5.04 -0.76 4.12
CA PHE A 393 6.20 -0.76 3.25
C PHE A 393 6.42 -2.20 2.76
N LEU A 394 5.95 -2.49 1.56
CA LEU A 394 6.17 -3.75 0.87
C LEU A 394 7.21 -3.54 -0.24
N ALA A 395 8.28 -4.32 -0.20
CA ALA A 395 9.33 -4.32 -1.21
C ALA A 395 9.64 -5.74 -1.69
N LEU A 396 10.05 -5.82 -2.95
CA LEU A 396 10.48 -7.01 -3.65
C LEU A 396 11.95 -6.82 -4.02
N GLN A 397 12.76 -7.85 -3.80
CA GLN A 397 14.20 -7.82 -4.06
C GLN A 397 14.71 -9.25 -4.28
N ARG A 398 15.89 -9.42 -4.88
CA ARG A 398 16.37 -10.78 -5.18
C ARG A 398 16.67 -11.53 -3.88
N ASP A 399 17.44 -10.85 -3.04
CA ASP A 399 17.96 -11.33 -1.78
C ASP A 399 17.56 -10.33 -0.69
N ILE A 400 17.16 -10.77 0.50
CA ILE A 400 16.71 -9.84 1.57
C ILE A 400 17.82 -8.83 1.93
N SER A 401 19.08 -9.20 1.75
CA SER A 401 20.26 -8.32 1.84
C SER A 401 20.19 -7.08 0.94
N ASP A 402 19.58 -7.12 -0.26
CA ASP A 402 19.35 -5.92 -1.10
C ASP A 402 18.53 -4.86 -0.33
N PHE A 403 17.52 -5.31 0.43
CA PHE A 403 16.67 -4.44 1.24
C PHE A 403 17.38 -4.00 2.52
N VAL A 404 18.21 -4.84 3.13
CA VAL A 404 19.04 -4.48 4.29
C VAL A 404 20.03 -3.38 3.92
N GLU A 405 20.82 -3.55 2.85
CA GLU A 405 21.75 -2.53 2.35
C GLU A 405 21.03 -1.21 2.08
N THR A 406 19.87 -1.28 1.41
CA THR A 406 19.04 -0.10 1.16
C THR A 406 18.57 0.56 2.46
N ARG A 407 18.18 -0.22 3.48
CA ARG A 407 17.82 0.32 4.80
C ARG A 407 19.02 0.90 5.54
N GLU A 408 20.19 0.30 5.48
CA GLU A 408 21.41 0.82 6.12
C GLU A 408 21.79 2.18 5.54
N ALA A 409 21.84 2.32 4.21
CA ALA A 409 22.02 3.62 3.56
C ALA A 409 20.93 4.62 3.97
N MET A 410 19.66 4.19 4.01
CA MET A 410 18.54 5.02 4.45
C MET A 410 18.54 5.36 5.94
N ASN A 411 19.34 4.70 6.79
CA ASN A 411 19.57 5.15 8.16
C ASN A 411 20.45 6.41 8.19
N GLY A 412 21.47 6.50 7.32
CA GLY A 412 22.38 7.65 7.27
C GLY A 412 23.14 7.87 8.58
N ALA A 413 23.66 6.78 9.15
CA ALA A 413 24.45 6.81 10.39
C ALA A 413 25.76 7.59 10.19
N ASP A 414 26.41 7.39 9.04
CA ASP A 414 27.58 8.14 8.58
C ASP A 414 27.34 9.66 8.54
N ALA A 415 26.21 10.10 7.99
CA ALA A 415 25.85 11.52 7.95
C ALA A 415 25.64 12.11 9.37
N ALA A 416 25.17 11.32 10.34
CA ALA A 416 25.08 11.76 11.73
C ALA A 416 26.45 11.79 12.43
N GLU A 417 27.25 10.74 12.27
CA GLU A 417 28.56 10.57 12.90
C GLU A 417 29.63 11.52 12.35
N GLU A 418 29.73 11.68 11.02
CA GLU A 418 30.76 12.50 10.38
C GLU A 418 30.47 14.02 10.39
N SER A 419 29.21 14.43 10.58
CA SER A 419 28.83 15.84 10.59
C SER A 419 28.54 16.39 11.99
N GLY A 420 27.94 15.58 12.87
CA GLY A 420 27.35 16.06 14.13
C GLY A 420 26.19 17.06 13.96
N ALA A 421 25.76 17.33 12.72
CA ALA A 421 24.78 18.37 12.36
C ALA A 421 23.37 17.82 12.11
N VAL A 422 23.24 16.51 11.87
CA VAL A 422 21.97 15.76 11.89
C VAL A 422 22.01 14.70 12.99
N GLY A 423 20.85 14.35 13.54
CA GLY A 423 20.74 13.28 14.53
C GLY A 423 20.57 11.89 13.90
N THR A 424 20.44 10.86 14.73
CA THR A 424 20.09 9.50 14.27
C THR A 424 18.68 9.43 13.64
N ARG A 425 17.81 10.40 13.95
CA ARG A 425 16.46 10.55 13.36
C ARG A 425 16.17 12.00 12.96
N LEU A 426 16.42 12.95 13.87
CA LEU A 426 16.22 14.39 13.64
C LEU A 426 17.00 14.89 12.42
N ASN A 427 16.28 15.51 11.48
CA ASN A 427 16.77 16.02 10.19
C ASN A 427 17.46 14.97 9.28
N ASN A 428 17.35 13.68 9.60
CA ASN A 428 18.02 12.59 8.89
C ASN A 428 17.03 11.86 7.96
N GLY A 429 16.51 12.59 6.97
CA GLY A 429 15.35 12.18 6.17
C GLY A 429 14.06 12.19 7.01
N ILE A 430 13.21 11.18 6.80
CA ILE A 430 11.89 11.05 7.45
C ILE A 430 11.86 10.09 8.65
N LEU A 431 13.03 9.65 9.16
CA LEU A 431 13.13 8.63 10.23
C LEU A 431 12.45 9.02 11.55
N GLU A 432 12.20 10.31 11.76
CA GLU A 432 11.48 10.83 12.93
C GLU A 432 9.97 10.55 12.86
N TYR A 433 9.37 10.73 11.67
CA TYR A 433 7.91 10.68 11.41
C TYR A 433 7.33 9.27 11.26
N MET A 434 8.09 8.24 11.63
CA MET A 434 7.71 6.85 11.46
C MET A 434 8.11 6.00 12.66
N THR A 435 7.37 4.92 12.89
CA THR A 435 7.75 3.86 13.84
C THR A 435 7.33 2.51 13.28
N VAL A 436 8.34 1.70 12.94
CA VAL A 436 8.13 0.32 12.49
C VAL A 436 7.57 -0.48 13.66
N ARG A 437 6.41 -1.10 13.47
CA ARG A 437 5.74 -1.94 14.47
C ARG A 437 6.00 -3.41 14.25
N ARG A 438 6.02 -3.85 12.98
CA ARG A 438 6.14 -5.26 12.62
C ARG A 438 6.98 -5.45 11.37
N ARG A 439 7.65 -6.60 11.25
CA ARG A 439 8.46 -6.97 10.08
C ARG A 439 8.34 -8.44 9.72
N GLY A 440 8.17 -8.73 8.43
CA GLY A 440 8.22 -10.08 7.88
C GLY A 440 9.09 -10.16 6.63
N ASN A 441 9.83 -11.28 6.50
CA ASN A 441 10.61 -11.64 5.32
C ASN A 441 10.01 -12.91 4.71
N TYR A 442 9.74 -12.90 3.40
CA TYR A 442 9.06 -14.00 2.70
C TYR A 442 9.76 -14.36 1.39
N LEU A 443 9.86 -15.64 1.08
CA LEU A 443 10.17 -16.13 -0.27
C LEU A 443 8.87 -16.22 -1.07
N LEU A 444 8.84 -15.63 -2.27
CA LEU A 444 7.79 -15.80 -3.26
C LEU A 444 8.30 -16.77 -4.33
N PRO A 445 7.86 -18.04 -4.34
CA PRO A 445 8.29 -19.01 -5.35
C PRO A 445 7.84 -18.59 -6.76
N PRO A 446 8.47 -19.11 -7.83
CA PRO A 446 7.90 -19.04 -9.17
C PRO A 446 6.51 -19.70 -9.18
N ARG A 447 5.61 -19.24 -10.06
CA ARG A 447 4.20 -19.68 -10.11
C ARG A 447 4.00 -21.20 -10.07
N PRO A 448 4.77 -22.04 -10.81
CA PRO A 448 4.62 -23.49 -10.78
C PRO A 448 5.06 -24.18 -9.48
N LYS A 449 5.65 -23.46 -8.52
CA LYS A 449 6.10 -23.96 -7.21
C LYS A 449 5.47 -23.22 -6.03
N ARG A 450 4.47 -22.35 -6.25
CA ARG A 450 3.92 -21.46 -5.23
C ARG A 450 3.08 -22.15 -4.15
N ALA A 451 2.60 -23.37 -4.36
CA ALA A 451 1.78 -24.07 -3.38
C ALA A 451 2.64 -24.83 -2.37
N LEU A 452 2.74 -24.29 -1.15
CA LEU A 452 3.39 -24.90 0.01
C LEU A 452 4.78 -25.47 -0.33
N PRO A 453 5.73 -24.66 -0.85
CA PRO A 453 6.98 -25.13 -1.44
C PRO A 453 7.80 -26.04 -0.51
N ARG A 454 8.54 -26.99 -1.12
CA ARG A 454 9.63 -27.69 -0.43
C ARG A 454 10.92 -26.87 -0.55
N PRO A 455 11.93 -27.03 0.32
CA PRO A 455 13.17 -26.27 0.25
C PRO A 455 14.03 -26.53 -1.01
N ARG A 456 13.77 -27.61 -1.77
CA ARG A 456 14.57 -28.10 -2.90
C ARG A 456 13.67 -28.51 -4.07
#